data_AF-A0A519UKA0-F1
#
_entry.id   AF-A0A519UKA0-F1
#
_cell.length_a   1.000
_cell.length_b   1.000
_cell.length_c   1.000
_cell.angle_alpha   90.00
_cell.angle_beta   90.00
_cell.angle_gamma   90.00
#
_symmetry.space_group_name_H-M   'P 1'
#
loop_
_entity.id
_entity.type
_entity.pdbx_description
1 polymer ?
#
loop_
_entity_poly.entity_id
_entity_poly.type
_entity_poly.pdbx_seq_one_letter_code
_entity_poly.pdbx_strand_id
1 'polypeptide(L)'
;MIEIKIEDKHLPGLYQSADSSSMKEQKKYFNGIATYLILLITAATLSYFDNLLTEPSLKIISAILFLCTLSIMIWLRVSKPDDIWYNGRAVAESVKTRTWRWMMKSDPYESDDDNIVRKQFINDLKTILTQNESLIGKIGLQASIEEPISDVMIQVRNLSRDERFEVYRKKRITNQAVWYTKKAKLNKNRGSLWFWITVALHAFAIILLLCNIQHPILKMPIEVIAVGASSVLTWLQAKKHNELSSSYSLTAHEIILIRAEIVSIENDADFSDFIINCENAFSREHTQWFARKIEQ
;
A
#
# COMPACT_ATOMS: atom_id res chain seq x y z
N MET A 1 0.57 -25.17 -26.08
CA MET A 1 0.33 -24.52 -24.77
C MET A 1 -0.35 -23.18 -25.05
N ILE A 2 -1.62 -23.04 -24.70
CA ILE A 2 -2.33 -21.76 -24.86
C ILE A 2 -1.77 -20.80 -23.81
N GLU A 3 -1.21 -19.67 -24.23
CA GLU A 3 -0.72 -18.66 -23.28
C GLU A 3 -1.90 -17.87 -22.71
N ILE A 4 -2.50 -18.38 -21.64
CA ILE A 4 -3.59 -17.67 -20.96
C ILE A 4 -3.01 -16.46 -20.20
N LYS A 5 -3.50 -15.27 -20.55
CA LYS A 5 -3.15 -14.01 -19.87
C LYS A 5 -4.19 -13.69 -18.80
N ILE A 6 -3.86 -14.00 -17.55
CA ILE A 6 -4.61 -13.51 -16.39
C ILE A 6 -4.07 -12.14 -16.02
N GLU A 7 -4.99 -11.19 -15.87
CA GLU A 7 -4.72 -9.80 -15.50
C GLU A 7 -5.72 -9.42 -14.41
N ASP A 8 -5.43 -8.34 -13.68
CA ASP A 8 -6.24 -7.86 -12.57
C ASP A 8 -7.71 -7.57 -12.96
N LYS A 9 -7.96 -7.19 -14.22
CA LYS A 9 -9.31 -6.99 -14.79
C LYS A 9 -10.12 -8.28 -14.99
N HIS A 10 -9.48 -9.44 -14.91
CA HIS A 10 -10.16 -10.74 -15.04
C HIS A 10 -10.57 -11.29 -13.66
N LEU A 11 -10.15 -10.64 -12.58
CA LEU A 11 -10.53 -10.98 -11.21
C LEU A 11 -11.94 -10.43 -10.91
N PRO A 12 -12.62 -10.95 -9.86
CA PRO A 12 -13.99 -10.57 -9.55
C PRO A 12 -14.17 -9.06 -9.43
N GLY A 13 -15.33 -8.52 -9.81
CA GLY A 13 -15.60 -7.08 -9.72
C GLY A 13 -15.37 -6.49 -8.32
N LEU A 14 -15.56 -7.29 -7.26
CA LEU A 14 -15.22 -6.90 -5.89
C LEU A 14 -13.73 -6.58 -5.70
N TYR A 15 -12.83 -7.35 -6.32
CA TYR A 15 -11.40 -7.05 -6.33
C TYR A 15 -11.14 -5.70 -6.99
N GLN A 16 -11.72 -5.47 -8.17
CA GLN A 16 -11.47 -4.27 -8.97
C GLN A 16 -11.95 -3.00 -8.26
N SER A 17 -13.15 -3.02 -7.71
CA SER A 17 -13.70 -1.90 -6.95
C SER A 17 -12.90 -1.65 -5.66
N ALA A 18 -12.47 -2.71 -4.95
CA ALA A 18 -11.67 -2.58 -3.73
C ALA A 18 -10.25 -2.03 -3.99
N ASP A 19 -9.55 -2.56 -4.99
CA ASP A 19 -8.18 -2.14 -5.33
C ASP A 19 -8.14 -0.71 -5.89
N SER A 20 -9.08 -0.35 -6.77
CA SER A 20 -9.16 1.01 -7.33
C SER A 20 -9.47 2.06 -6.26
N SER A 21 -10.42 1.78 -5.35
CA SER A 21 -10.70 2.67 -4.22
C SER A 21 -9.52 2.77 -3.27
N SER A 22 -8.88 1.63 -2.94
CA SER A 22 -7.66 1.57 -2.13
C SER A 22 -6.55 2.48 -2.69
N MET A 23 -6.26 2.38 -3.99
CA MET A 23 -5.27 3.22 -4.66
C MET A 23 -5.63 4.71 -4.67
N LYS A 24 -6.91 5.05 -4.85
CA LYS A 24 -7.39 6.44 -4.84
C LYS A 24 -7.21 7.08 -3.47
N GLU A 25 -7.58 6.37 -2.41
CA GLU A 25 -7.46 6.88 -1.04
C GLU A 25 -6.02 6.93 -0.56
N GLN A 26 -5.16 6.00 -1.00
CA GLN A 26 -3.71 6.07 -0.77
C GLN A 26 -3.13 7.38 -1.32
N LYS A 27 -3.49 7.73 -2.56
CA LYS A 27 -3.01 8.97 -3.20
C LYS A 27 -3.52 10.19 -2.45
N LYS A 28 -4.80 10.22 -2.06
CA LYS A 28 -5.39 11.30 -1.27
C LYS A 28 -4.66 11.50 0.07
N TYR A 29 -4.39 10.41 0.79
CA TYR A 29 -3.67 10.46 2.06
C TYR A 29 -2.28 11.08 1.91
N PHE A 30 -1.45 10.55 1.00
CA PHE A 30 -0.09 11.05 0.82
C PHE A 30 -0.03 12.44 0.18
N ASN A 31 -0.95 12.77 -0.72
CA ASN A 31 -1.03 14.13 -1.28
C ASN A 31 -1.49 15.13 -0.21
N GLY A 32 -2.42 14.75 0.67
CA GLY A 32 -2.83 15.56 1.81
C GLY A 32 -1.65 15.88 2.73
N ILE A 33 -0.88 14.87 3.11
CA ILE A 33 0.35 15.05 3.91
C ILE A 33 1.37 15.93 3.15
N ALA A 34 1.63 15.65 1.88
CA ALA A 34 2.60 16.43 1.11
C ALA A 34 2.20 17.91 1.01
N THR A 35 0.93 18.20 0.70
CA THR A 35 0.40 19.57 0.66
C THR A 35 0.47 20.24 2.03
N TYR A 36 0.10 19.53 3.11
CA TYR A 36 0.24 20.03 4.47
C TYR A 36 1.68 20.46 4.78
N LEU A 37 2.67 19.62 4.48
CA LEU A 37 4.08 19.90 4.74
C LEU A 37 4.62 21.04 3.89
N ILE A 38 4.27 21.10 2.60
CA ILE A 38 4.68 22.18 1.69
C ILE A 38 4.11 23.53 2.15
N LEU A 39 2.83 23.56 2.54
CA LEU A 39 2.20 24.78 3.07
C LEU A 39 2.87 25.22 4.37
N LEU A 40 3.23 24.29 5.25
CA LEU A 40 3.90 24.60 6.51
C LEU A 40 5.28 25.23 6.30
N ILE A 41 6.09 24.65 5.40
CA ILE A 41 7.40 25.21 5.02
C ILE A 41 7.22 26.60 4.35
N THR A 42 6.22 26.74 3.49
CA THR A 42 5.92 28.01 2.81
C THR A 42 5.51 29.09 3.81
N ALA A 43 4.64 28.76 4.77
CA ALA A 43 4.22 29.68 5.83
C ALA A 43 5.39 30.11 6.71
N ALA A 44 6.26 29.17 7.10
CA ALA A 44 7.47 29.48 7.86
C ALA A 44 8.42 30.41 7.08
N THR A 45 8.58 30.16 5.78
CA THR A 45 9.41 30.99 4.89
C THR A 45 8.85 32.41 4.76
N LEU A 46 7.53 32.56 4.57
CA LEU A 46 6.90 33.87 4.50
C LEU A 46 6.98 34.63 5.83
N SER A 47 6.80 33.94 6.96
CA SER A 47 6.98 34.50 8.30
C SER A 47 8.40 35.06 8.51
N TYR A 48 9.40 34.33 8.00
CA TYR A 48 10.79 34.79 8.01
C TYR A 48 11.00 36.08 7.19
N PHE A 49 10.45 36.15 5.97
CA PHE A 49 10.56 37.35 5.14
C PHE A 49 9.76 38.55 5.69
N ASP A 50 8.62 38.32 6.34
CA ASP A 50 7.88 39.37 7.05
C ASP A 50 8.73 40.04 8.13
N ASN A 51 9.46 39.26 8.93
CA ASN A 51 10.39 39.78 9.94
C ASN A 51 11.54 40.63 9.35
N LEU A 52 11.76 40.57 8.04
CA LEU A 52 12.76 41.35 7.32
C LEU A 52 12.15 42.59 6.62
N LEU A 53 11.00 42.44 5.98
CA LEU A 53 10.37 43.46 5.11
C LEU A 53 9.28 44.28 5.82
N THR A 54 8.73 43.80 6.95
CA THR A 54 7.68 44.47 7.75
C THR A 54 6.38 44.76 6.97
N GLU A 55 6.00 43.87 6.07
CA GLU A 55 4.84 44.02 5.18
C GLU A 55 3.59 43.34 5.75
N PRO A 56 2.52 44.09 6.13
CA PRO A 56 1.33 43.52 6.77
C PRO A 56 0.61 42.43 5.94
N SER A 57 0.74 42.48 4.61
CA SER A 57 0.17 41.51 3.68
C SER A 57 0.74 40.10 3.88
N LEU A 58 2.04 39.99 4.18
CA LEU A 58 2.72 38.70 4.40
C LEU A 58 2.20 37.99 5.66
N LYS A 59 1.86 38.75 6.71
CA LYS A 59 1.25 38.21 7.94
C LYS A 59 -0.10 37.57 7.68
N ILE A 60 -0.96 38.26 6.91
CA ILE A 60 -2.28 37.76 6.56
C ILE A 60 -2.16 36.49 5.71
N ILE A 61 -1.26 36.47 4.72
CA ILE A 61 -1.02 35.29 3.89
C ILE A 61 -0.52 34.12 4.74
N SER A 62 0.45 34.34 5.63
CA SER A 62 0.98 33.31 6.52
C SER A 62 -0.11 32.73 7.42
N ALA A 63 -0.97 33.58 8.01
CA ALA A 63 -2.11 33.14 8.81
C ALA A 63 -3.11 32.28 8.01
N ILE A 64 -3.42 32.67 6.77
CA ILE A 64 -4.28 31.88 5.88
C ILE A 64 -3.65 30.52 5.57
N LEU A 65 -2.35 30.46 5.29
CA LEU A 65 -1.65 29.19 5.04
C LEU A 65 -1.70 28.26 6.27
N PHE A 66 -1.50 28.80 7.47
CA PHE A 66 -1.66 28.02 8.71
C PHE A 66 -3.09 27.50 8.87
N LEU A 67 -4.12 28.32 8.59
CA LEU A 67 -5.52 27.86 8.59
C LEU A 67 -5.76 26.74 7.57
N CYS A 68 -5.16 26.82 6.38
CA CYS A 68 -5.22 25.74 5.40
C CYS A 68 -4.56 24.46 5.91
N THR A 69 -3.39 24.55 6.57
CA THR A 69 -2.74 23.36 7.16
C THR A 69 -3.62 22.69 8.23
N LEU A 70 -4.27 23.48 9.09
CA LEU A 70 -5.21 22.99 10.10
C LEU A 70 -6.40 22.30 9.43
N SER A 71 -6.95 22.91 8.38
CA SER A 71 -8.07 22.36 7.62
C SER A 71 -7.73 21.01 6.99
N ILE A 72 -6.54 20.87 6.40
CA ILE A 72 -6.05 19.59 5.85
C ILE A 72 -5.88 18.55 6.95
N MET A 73 -5.34 18.93 8.12
CA MET A 73 -5.17 18.01 9.25
C MET A 73 -6.51 17.48 9.77
N ILE A 74 -7.50 18.37 9.94
CA ILE A 74 -8.87 17.99 10.33
C ILE A 74 -9.48 17.08 9.27
N TRP A 75 -9.35 17.44 7.99
CA TRP A 75 -9.84 16.61 6.89
C TRP A 75 -9.22 15.22 6.88
N LEU A 76 -7.90 15.08 7.02
CA LEU A 76 -7.22 13.77 7.11
C LEU A 76 -7.76 12.94 8.29
N ARG A 77 -7.99 13.58 9.45
CA ARG A 77 -8.49 12.90 10.66
C ARG A 77 -9.94 12.46 10.55
N VAL A 78 -10.80 13.26 9.89
CA VAL A 78 -12.24 12.98 9.76
C VAL A 78 -12.53 12.05 8.60
N SER A 79 -11.92 12.28 7.44
CA SER A 79 -12.14 11.47 6.24
C SER A 79 -11.41 10.12 6.27
N LYS A 80 -10.34 9.99 7.07
CA LYS A 80 -9.59 8.75 7.30
C LYS A 80 -9.24 7.99 6.00
N PRO A 81 -8.63 8.66 5.00
CA PRO A 81 -8.32 8.02 3.73
C PRO A 81 -7.29 6.89 3.89
N ASP A 82 -6.48 6.91 4.95
CA ASP A 82 -5.63 5.77 5.32
C ASP A 82 -6.44 4.55 5.75
N ASP A 83 -7.47 4.70 6.62
CA ASP A 83 -8.33 3.56 6.99
C ASP A 83 -8.99 2.96 5.75
N ILE A 84 -9.50 3.78 4.84
CA ILE A 84 -10.17 3.31 3.62
C ILE A 84 -9.17 2.63 2.67
N TRP A 85 -7.98 3.22 2.49
CA TRP A 85 -6.90 2.65 1.69
C TRP A 85 -6.51 1.24 2.17
N TYR A 86 -6.21 1.10 3.46
CA TYR A 86 -5.70 -0.14 4.05
C TYR A 86 -6.75 -1.26 3.97
N ASN A 87 -7.99 -0.96 4.32
CA ASN A 87 -9.07 -1.93 4.30
C ASN A 87 -9.44 -2.37 2.88
N GLY A 88 -9.50 -1.42 1.94
CA GLY A 88 -9.68 -1.75 0.52
C GLY A 88 -8.58 -2.68 0.00
N ARG A 89 -7.34 -2.48 0.44
CA ARG A 89 -6.22 -3.34 0.08
C ARG A 89 -6.38 -4.76 0.64
N ALA A 90 -6.81 -4.87 1.90
CA ALA A 90 -7.05 -6.16 2.55
C ALA A 90 -8.18 -6.95 1.86
N VAL A 91 -9.28 -6.28 1.50
CA VAL A 91 -10.38 -6.88 0.72
C VAL A 91 -9.87 -7.35 -0.64
N ALA A 92 -9.18 -6.48 -1.39
CA ALA A 92 -8.65 -6.83 -2.70
C ALA A 92 -7.73 -8.06 -2.63
N GLU A 93 -6.79 -8.10 -1.70
CA GLU A 93 -5.85 -9.23 -1.60
C GLU A 93 -6.51 -10.52 -1.08
N SER A 94 -7.56 -10.41 -0.24
CA SER A 94 -8.38 -11.56 0.18
C SER A 94 -9.16 -12.15 -0.99
N VAL A 95 -9.80 -11.30 -1.80
CA VAL A 95 -10.53 -11.72 -3.01
C VAL A 95 -9.57 -12.34 -4.01
N LYS A 96 -8.41 -11.72 -4.24
CA LYS A 96 -7.37 -12.25 -5.14
C LYS A 96 -6.91 -13.63 -4.69
N THR A 97 -6.64 -13.81 -3.39
CA THR A 97 -6.27 -15.11 -2.80
C THR A 97 -7.34 -16.17 -3.06
N ARG A 98 -8.61 -15.87 -2.74
CA ARG A 98 -9.73 -16.79 -3.01
C ARG A 98 -9.87 -17.12 -4.48
N THR A 99 -9.68 -16.13 -5.36
CA THR A 99 -9.77 -16.29 -6.82
C THR A 99 -8.69 -17.25 -7.33
N TRP A 100 -7.44 -17.11 -6.86
CA TRP A 100 -6.37 -18.02 -7.24
C TRP A 100 -6.61 -19.44 -6.71
N ARG A 101 -7.01 -19.59 -5.44
CA ARG A 101 -7.39 -20.89 -4.87
C ARG A 101 -8.49 -21.58 -5.70
N TRP A 102 -9.51 -20.80 -6.10
CA TRP A 102 -10.60 -21.29 -6.95
C TRP A 102 -10.12 -21.75 -8.33
N MET A 103 -9.30 -20.93 -9.01
CA MET A 103 -8.75 -21.33 -10.32
C MET A 103 -7.85 -22.57 -10.22
N MET A 104 -7.14 -22.73 -9.11
CA MET A 104 -6.23 -23.86 -8.89
C MET A 104 -6.91 -25.10 -8.31
N LYS A 105 -8.25 -25.12 -8.17
CA LYS A 105 -8.99 -26.20 -7.48
C LYS A 105 -8.33 -26.59 -6.14
N SER A 106 -7.72 -25.63 -5.43
CA SER A 106 -7.20 -25.90 -4.09
C SER A 106 -8.34 -25.81 -3.08
N ASP A 107 -8.14 -26.32 -1.87
CA ASP A 107 -9.08 -26.18 -0.76
C ASP A 107 -9.58 -24.72 -0.69
N PRO A 108 -10.87 -24.48 -0.42
CA PRO A 108 -11.93 -25.48 -0.24
C PRO A 108 -12.68 -25.79 -1.56
N TYR A 109 -12.03 -25.60 -2.72
CA TYR A 109 -12.64 -25.60 -4.06
C TYR A 109 -12.24 -26.82 -4.92
N GLU A 110 -11.99 -27.95 -4.28
CA GLU A 110 -11.47 -29.18 -4.89
C GLU A 110 -12.55 -29.98 -5.66
N SER A 111 -13.83 -29.77 -5.33
CA SER A 111 -14.95 -30.49 -5.96
C SER A 111 -15.03 -30.27 -7.48
N ASP A 112 -15.38 -31.33 -8.20
CA ASP A 112 -15.67 -31.29 -9.63
C ASP A 112 -17.12 -30.87 -9.95
N ASP A 113 -17.98 -30.73 -8.94
CA ASP A 113 -19.31 -30.13 -9.13
C ASP A 113 -19.19 -28.59 -9.21
N ASP A 114 -19.16 -28.10 -10.44
CA ASP A 114 -19.09 -26.69 -10.76
C ASP A 114 -20.16 -25.84 -10.06
N ASN A 115 -21.38 -26.36 -9.85
CA ASN A 115 -22.44 -25.60 -9.20
C ASN A 115 -22.15 -25.40 -7.71
N ILE A 116 -21.66 -26.44 -7.04
CA ILE A 116 -21.28 -26.37 -5.62
C ILE A 116 -20.13 -25.38 -5.44
N VAL A 117 -19.07 -25.53 -6.24
CA VAL A 117 -17.87 -24.70 -6.07
C VAL A 117 -18.11 -23.23 -6.44
N ARG A 118 -18.90 -22.96 -7.49
CA ARG A 118 -19.29 -21.57 -7.83
C ARG A 118 -20.09 -20.93 -6.69
N LYS A 119 -21.05 -21.66 -6.11
CA LYS A 119 -21.83 -21.17 -4.96
C LYS A 119 -20.93 -20.90 -3.75
N GLN A 120 -20.01 -21.80 -3.46
CA GLN A 120 -19.07 -21.65 -2.34
C GLN A 120 -18.15 -20.44 -2.53
N PHE A 121 -17.57 -20.28 -3.73
CA PHE A 121 -16.75 -19.12 -4.05
C PHE A 121 -17.52 -17.80 -3.91
N ILE A 122 -18.74 -17.73 -4.46
CA ILE A 122 -19.60 -16.55 -4.32
C ILE A 122 -19.93 -16.29 -2.85
N ASN A 123 -20.17 -17.33 -2.05
CA ASN A 123 -20.42 -17.17 -0.62
C ASN A 123 -19.20 -16.63 0.12
N ASP A 124 -18.00 -17.11 -0.20
CA ASP A 124 -16.76 -16.59 0.39
C ASP A 124 -16.52 -15.12 0.01
N LEU A 125 -16.81 -14.73 -1.25
CA LEU A 125 -16.78 -13.32 -1.65
C LEU A 125 -17.79 -12.47 -0.88
N LYS A 126 -19.00 -12.99 -0.65
CA LYS A 126 -20.00 -12.33 0.20
C LYS A 126 -19.52 -12.22 1.64
N THR A 127 -18.88 -13.24 2.20
CA THR A 127 -18.31 -13.19 3.54
C THR A 127 -17.21 -12.15 3.65
N ILE A 128 -16.31 -12.06 2.66
CA ILE A 128 -15.29 -11.00 2.61
C ILE A 128 -15.97 -9.62 2.56
N LEU A 129 -17.03 -9.47 1.76
CA LEU A 129 -17.78 -8.23 1.67
C LEU A 129 -18.43 -7.87 3.03
N THR A 130 -19.15 -8.79 3.66
CA THR A 130 -19.88 -8.53 4.92
C THR A 130 -18.95 -8.28 6.10
N GLN A 131 -17.83 -9.00 6.20
CA GLN A 131 -16.81 -8.75 7.23
C GLN A 131 -16.19 -7.34 7.13
N ASN A 132 -16.31 -6.69 5.98
CA ASN A 132 -15.78 -5.35 5.72
C ASN A 132 -16.90 -4.32 5.47
N GLU A 133 -18.17 -4.62 5.80
CA GLU A 133 -19.35 -3.83 5.44
C GLU A 133 -19.34 -2.41 6.03
N SER A 134 -18.92 -2.25 7.29
CA SER A 134 -18.77 -0.96 7.96
C SER A 134 -17.76 -0.03 7.27
N LEU A 135 -16.88 -0.61 6.46
CA LEU A 135 -15.83 0.07 5.72
C LEU A 135 -16.32 0.36 4.29
N ILE A 136 -17.11 -0.54 3.70
CA ILE A 136 -17.65 -0.42 2.34
C ILE A 136 -18.59 0.77 2.17
N GLY A 137 -19.43 1.04 3.19
CA GLY A 137 -20.28 2.24 3.22
C GLY A 137 -19.48 3.56 3.11
N LYS A 138 -18.19 3.56 3.46
CA LYS A 138 -17.25 4.68 3.27
C LYS A 138 -16.38 4.56 2.02
N ILE A 139 -16.07 3.34 1.58
CA ILE A 139 -15.25 3.05 0.38
C ILE A 139 -15.95 3.52 -0.91
N GLY A 140 -17.29 3.68 -0.88
CA GLY A 140 -18.06 4.08 -2.05
C GLY A 140 -17.88 3.07 -3.19
N LEU A 141 -17.81 1.78 -2.85
CA LEU A 141 -17.75 0.71 -3.85
C LEU A 141 -18.99 0.83 -4.72
N GLN A 142 -18.82 1.39 -5.92
CA GLN A 142 -19.84 1.25 -6.95
C GLN A 142 -19.96 -0.24 -7.24
N ALA A 143 -21.20 -0.73 -7.30
CA ALA A 143 -21.46 -2.08 -7.73
C ALA A 143 -20.79 -2.29 -9.09
N SER A 144 -19.82 -3.19 -9.16
CA SER A 144 -19.27 -3.58 -10.46
C SER A 144 -20.37 -4.33 -11.22
N ILE A 145 -20.48 -4.04 -12.51
CA ILE A 145 -21.38 -4.74 -13.44
C ILE A 145 -20.79 -6.12 -13.81
N GLU A 146 -19.52 -6.36 -13.47
CA GLU A 146 -18.80 -7.57 -13.87
C GLU A 146 -19.23 -8.79 -13.05
N GLU A 147 -19.28 -9.93 -13.73
CA GLU A 147 -19.57 -11.20 -13.09
C GLU A 147 -18.49 -11.56 -12.05
N PRO A 148 -18.87 -12.14 -10.90
CA PRO A 148 -17.90 -12.59 -9.90
C PRO A 148 -16.93 -13.66 -10.42
N ILE A 149 -17.28 -14.35 -11.51
CA ILE A 149 -16.48 -15.43 -12.12
C ILE A 149 -16.35 -15.12 -13.61
N SER A 150 -15.16 -14.75 -14.06
CA SER A 150 -14.93 -14.45 -15.48
C SER A 150 -14.67 -15.70 -16.32
N ASP A 151 -14.86 -15.60 -17.63
CA ASP A 151 -14.55 -16.68 -18.58
C ASP A 151 -13.08 -17.12 -18.49
N VAL A 152 -12.16 -16.18 -18.27
CA VAL A 152 -10.72 -16.47 -18.11
C VAL A 152 -10.48 -17.31 -16.86
N MET A 153 -11.18 -17.02 -15.75
CA MET A 153 -11.08 -17.84 -14.54
C MET A 153 -11.54 -19.28 -14.81
N ILE A 154 -12.68 -19.45 -15.51
CA ILE A 154 -13.23 -20.76 -15.87
C ILE A 154 -12.27 -21.51 -16.79
N GLN A 155 -11.71 -20.84 -17.80
CA GLN A 155 -10.73 -21.42 -18.71
C GLN A 155 -9.52 -21.98 -17.94
N VAL A 156 -9.00 -21.23 -16.97
CA VAL A 156 -7.85 -21.67 -16.14
C VAL A 156 -8.25 -22.86 -15.28
N ARG A 157 -9.42 -22.83 -14.63
CA ARG A 157 -9.89 -23.92 -13.77
C ARG A 157 -10.06 -25.26 -14.51
N ASN A 158 -10.42 -25.19 -15.80
CA ASN A 158 -10.65 -26.36 -16.65
C ASN A 158 -9.36 -26.96 -17.27
N LEU A 159 -8.20 -26.34 -17.06
CA LEU A 159 -6.93 -26.90 -17.49
C LEU A 159 -6.53 -28.12 -16.65
N SER A 160 -5.63 -28.94 -17.21
CA SER A 160 -4.97 -29.99 -16.44
C SER A 160 -4.19 -29.40 -15.26
N ARG A 161 -3.93 -30.22 -14.23
CA ARG A 161 -3.16 -29.79 -13.04
C ARG A 161 -1.82 -29.14 -13.41
N ASP A 162 -1.06 -29.76 -14.31
CA ASP A 162 0.27 -29.29 -14.68
C ASP A 162 0.21 -27.96 -15.45
N GLU A 163 -0.80 -27.77 -16.29
CA GLU A 163 -1.05 -26.50 -16.98
C GLU A 163 -1.48 -25.39 -16.00
N ARG A 164 -2.35 -25.70 -15.02
CA ARG A 164 -2.74 -24.77 -13.95
C ARG A 164 -1.53 -24.35 -13.13
N PHE A 165 -0.68 -25.30 -12.77
CA PHE A 165 0.57 -25.02 -12.05
C PHE A 165 1.48 -24.09 -12.85
N GLU A 166 1.69 -24.32 -14.14
CA GLU A 166 2.53 -23.45 -14.96
C GLU A 166 1.95 -22.03 -15.10
N VAL A 167 0.62 -21.89 -15.20
CA VAL A 167 -0.06 -20.59 -15.14
C VAL A 167 0.18 -19.91 -13.79
N TYR A 168 -0.01 -20.62 -12.68
CA TYR A 168 0.21 -20.11 -11.32
C TYR A 168 1.65 -19.68 -11.10
N ARG A 169 2.60 -20.56 -11.43
CA ARG A 169 4.04 -20.32 -11.28
C ARG A 169 4.50 -19.07 -12.03
N LYS A 170 4.06 -18.89 -13.27
CA LYS A 170 4.44 -17.74 -14.10
C LYS A 170 3.70 -16.47 -13.70
N LYS A 171 2.38 -16.52 -13.60
CA LYS A 171 1.53 -15.33 -13.46
C LYS A 171 1.30 -14.89 -12.01
N ARG A 172 1.41 -15.80 -11.04
CA ARG A 172 1.24 -15.51 -9.61
C ARG A 172 2.57 -15.51 -8.87
N ILE A 173 3.25 -16.66 -8.77
CA ILE A 173 4.44 -16.79 -7.93
C ILE A 173 5.60 -15.91 -8.43
N THR A 174 5.99 -16.03 -9.70
CA THR A 174 7.14 -15.30 -10.24
C THR A 174 6.91 -13.80 -10.22
N ASN A 175 5.70 -13.35 -10.60
CA ASN A 175 5.31 -11.95 -10.53
C ASN A 175 5.38 -11.41 -9.10
N GLN A 176 4.90 -12.17 -8.10
CA GLN A 176 4.96 -11.77 -6.70
C GLN A 176 6.41 -11.71 -6.19
N ALA A 177 7.24 -12.71 -6.48
CA ALA A 177 8.66 -12.70 -6.10
C ALA A 177 9.40 -11.47 -6.65
N VAL A 178 9.21 -11.15 -7.93
CA VAL A 178 9.82 -9.97 -8.56
C VAL A 178 9.27 -8.68 -7.95
N TRP A 179 7.96 -8.60 -7.74
CA TRP A 179 7.32 -7.42 -7.16
C TRP A 179 7.82 -7.11 -5.75
N TYR A 180 7.80 -8.11 -4.85
CA TYR A 180 8.27 -7.94 -3.46
C TYR A 180 9.75 -7.59 -3.41
N THR A 181 10.60 -8.29 -4.19
CA THR A 181 12.05 -7.99 -4.25
C THR A 181 12.31 -6.55 -4.72
N LYS A 182 11.62 -6.11 -5.78
CA LYS A 182 11.75 -4.74 -6.30
C LYS A 182 11.24 -3.71 -5.28
N LYS A 183 10.11 -3.98 -4.64
CA LYS A 183 9.51 -3.08 -3.63
C LYS A 183 10.37 -2.97 -2.38
N ALA A 184 10.98 -4.07 -1.92
CA ALA A 184 11.93 -4.06 -0.82
C ALA A 184 13.12 -3.14 -1.12
N LYS A 185 13.78 -3.34 -2.27
CA LYS A 185 14.93 -2.52 -2.69
C LYS A 185 14.58 -1.04 -2.85
N LEU A 186 13.44 -0.73 -3.48
CA LEU A 186 12.98 0.65 -3.63
C LEU A 186 12.74 1.33 -2.28
N ASN A 187 12.09 0.64 -1.33
CA ASN A 187 11.85 1.19 0.00
C ASN A 187 13.15 1.35 0.79
N LYS A 188 14.09 0.40 0.72
CA LYS A 188 15.42 0.54 1.32
C LYS A 188 16.15 1.79 0.83
N ASN A 189 16.19 1.98 -0.49
CA ASN A 189 16.87 3.11 -1.10
C ASN A 189 16.20 4.44 -0.74
N ARG A 190 14.85 4.49 -0.75
CA ARG A 190 14.11 5.70 -0.35
C ARG A 190 14.27 6.01 1.14
N GLY A 191 14.25 5.01 2.01
CA GLY A 191 14.52 5.18 3.43
C GLY A 191 15.90 5.78 3.68
N SER A 192 16.93 5.25 3.03
CA SER A 192 18.29 5.79 3.12
C SER A 192 18.41 7.22 2.57
N LEU A 193 17.80 7.51 1.42
CA LEU A 193 17.78 8.85 0.85
C LEU A 193 17.17 9.87 1.82
N TRP A 194 15.98 9.58 2.35
CA TRP A 194 15.30 10.49 3.28
C TRP A 194 16.04 10.66 4.60
N PHE A 195 16.68 9.59 5.11
CA PHE A 195 17.57 9.70 6.27
C PHE A 195 18.70 10.70 6.04
N TRP A 196 19.40 10.60 4.89
CA TRP A 196 20.50 11.52 4.58
C TRP A 196 20.03 12.96 4.33
N ILE A 197 18.84 13.15 3.73
CA ILE A 197 18.22 14.47 3.62
C ILE A 197 17.97 15.07 5.02
N THR A 198 17.44 14.28 5.96
CA THR A 198 17.25 14.72 7.35
C THR A 198 18.57 15.12 7.99
N VAL A 199 19.62 14.31 7.86
CA VAL A 199 20.96 14.61 8.40
C VAL A 199 21.51 15.92 7.81
N ALA A 200 21.40 16.10 6.49
CA ALA A 200 21.88 17.30 5.81
C ALA A 200 21.15 18.57 6.30
N LEU A 201 19.82 18.50 6.47
CA LEU A 201 19.05 19.64 6.99
C LEU A 201 19.44 20.00 8.44
N HIS A 202 19.67 19.01 9.31
CA HIS A 202 20.12 19.27 10.67
C HIS A 202 21.55 19.85 10.70
N ALA A 203 22.47 19.30 9.90
CA ALA A 203 23.81 19.85 9.78
C ALA A 203 23.79 21.30 9.28
N PHE A 204 22.95 21.59 8.28
CA PHE A 204 22.76 22.95 7.77
C PHE A 204 22.19 23.90 8.82
N ALA A 205 21.18 23.47 9.59
CA ALA A 205 20.64 24.26 10.69
C ALA A 205 21.70 24.57 11.76
N ILE A 206 22.54 23.59 12.11
CA ILE A 206 23.65 23.76 13.07
C ILE A 206 24.67 24.77 12.54
N ILE A 207 25.05 24.70 11.26
CA ILE A 207 25.96 25.68 10.66
C ILE A 207 25.37 27.09 10.73
N LEU A 208 24.09 27.26 10.38
CA LEU A 208 23.42 28.56 10.48
C LEU A 208 23.36 29.09 11.92
N LEU A 209 23.10 28.22 12.90
CA LEU A 209 23.14 28.56 14.33
C LEU A 209 24.52 29.06 14.74
N LEU A 210 25.59 28.35 14.38
CA LEU A 210 26.97 28.75 14.69
C LEU A 210 27.34 30.08 14.02
N CYS A 211 26.97 30.29 12.75
CA CYS A 211 27.18 31.57 12.07
C CYS A 211 26.39 32.70 12.73
N ASN A 212 25.20 32.43 13.25
CA ASN A 212 24.36 33.43 13.92
C ASN A 212 24.99 33.94 15.24
N ILE A 213 25.80 33.12 15.93
CA ILE A 213 26.56 33.55 17.12
C ILE A 213 27.52 34.70 16.76
N GLN A 214 28.22 34.59 15.62
CA GLN A 214 29.19 35.59 15.19
C GLN A 214 28.51 36.79 14.50
N HIS A 215 27.38 36.56 13.83
CA HIS A 215 26.69 37.56 13.03
C HIS A 215 25.18 37.58 13.30
N PRO A 216 24.74 38.03 14.50
CA PRO A 216 23.33 37.99 14.90
C PRO A 216 22.45 38.92 14.04
N ILE A 217 23.04 39.96 13.44
CA ILE A 217 22.35 40.97 12.63
C ILE A 217 21.84 40.38 11.29
N LEU A 218 22.45 39.30 10.78
CA LEU A 218 22.10 38.71 9.49
C LEU A 218 20.74 38.00 9.48
N LYS A 219 20.05 37.88 10.65
CA LYS A 219 18.74 37.23 10.81
C LYS A 219 18.64 35.95 9.97
N MET A 220 19.41 34.90 10.27
CA MET A 220 19.45 33.68 9.43
C MET A 220 18.12 32.88 9.51
N PRO A 221 17.69 32.17 8.44
CA PRO A 221 16.41 31.45 8.37
C PRO A 221 16.42 30.10 9.10
N ILE A 222 16.97 30.04 10.31
CA ILE A 222 17.17 28.80 11.08
C ILE A 222 15.84 28.08 11.32
N GLU A 223 14.80 28.83 11.69
CA GLU A 223 13.46 28.29 11.95
C GLU A 223 12.85 27.62 10.70
N VAL A 224 13.06 28.20 9.51
CA VAL A 224 12.59 27.63 8.24
C VAL A 224 13.25 26.28 7.99
N ILE A 225 14.56 26.17 8.23
CA ILE A 225 15.29 24.90 8.09
C ILE A 225 14.80 23.88 9.11
N ALA A 226 14.53 24.28 10.35
CA ALA A 226 13.98 23.40 11.38
C ALA A 226 12.58 22.87 11.02
N VAL A 227 11.70 23.71 10.48
CA VAL A 227 10.39 23.30 9.95
C VAL A 227 10.55 22.35 8.76
N GLY A 228 11.51 22.61 7.87
CA GLY A 228 11.85 21.71 6.76
C GLY A 228 12.32 20.33 7.25
N ALA A 229 13.22 20.30 8.23
CA ALA A 229 13.72 19.06 8.83
C ALA A 229 12.60 18.25 9.51
N SER A 230 11.76 18.93 10.29
CA SER A 230 10.58 18.33 10.94
C SER A 230 9.60 17.78 9.90
N SER A 231 9.40 18.52 8.80
CA SER A 231 8.54 18.11 7.70
C SER A 231 9.04 16.85 7.00
N VAL A 232 10.35 16.75 6.75
CA VAL A 232 10.97 15.54 6.21
C VAL A 232 10.81 14.36 7.18
N LEU A 233 10.95 14.59 8.49
CA LEU A 233 10.74 13.55 9.50
C LEU A 233 9.29 13.06 9.49
N THR A 234 8.31 13.96 9.46
CA THR A 234 6.88 13.60 9.34
C THR A 234 6.61 12.80 8.07
N TRP A 235 7.21 13.18 6.93
CA TRP A 235 7.10 12.42 5.69
C TRP A 235 7.70 11.02 5.80
N LEU A 236 8.88 10.89 6.44
CA LEU A 236 9.54 9.61 6.66
C LEU A 236 8.67 8.68 7.54
N GLN A 237 8.10 9.22 8.62
CA GLN A 237 7.19 8.49 9.51
C GLN A 237 5.91 8.06 8.77
N ALA A 238 5.34 8.92 7.93
CA ALA A 238 4.15 8.58 7.14
C ALA A 238 4.43 7.49 6.09
N LYS A 239 5.62 7.49 5.48
CA LYS A 239 5.97 6.52 4.42
C LYS A 239 6.44 5.15 4.94
N LYS A 240 6.93 5.06 6.18
CA LYS A 240 7.36 3.81 6.82
C LYS A 240 8.29 2.95 5.95
N HIS A 241 9.20 3.58 5.21
CA HIS A 241 10.05 2.90 4.21
C HIS A 241 10.87 1.74 4.80
N ASN A 242 11.39 1.88 6.01
CA ASN A 242 12.19 0.83 6.66
C ASN A 242 11.34 -0.39 7.01
N GLU A 243 10.14 -0.18 7.56
CA GLU A 243 9.20 -1.26 7.88
C GLU A 243 8.76 -2.00 6.62
N LEU A 244 8.38 -1.25 5.57
CA LEU A 244 7.98 -1.82 4.28
C LEU A 244 9.13 -2.58 3.61
N SER A 245 10.36 -2.06 3.68
CA SER A 245 11.53 -2.76 3.16
C SER A 245 11.74 -4.11 3.84
N SER A 246 11.61 -4.16 5.17
CA SER A 246 11.78 -5.39 5.95
C SER A 246 10.68 -6.40 5.64
N SER A 247 9.41 -5.96 5.69
CA SER A 247 8.24 -6.79 5.39
C SER A 247 8.31 -7.42 4.00
N TYR A 248 8.57 -6.61 2.97
CA TYR A 248 8.69 -7.09 1.60
C TYR A 248 9.90 -8.00 1.38
N SER A 249 11.01 -7.77 2.08
CA SER A 249 12.18 -8.64 1.98
C SER A 249 11.89 -10.02 2.60
N LEU A 250 11.22 -10.06 3.74
CA LEU A 250 10.82 -11.32 4.39
C LEU A 250 9.90 -12.13 3.47
N THR A 251 8.84 -11.51 2.96
CA THR A 251 7.91 -12.17 2.03
C THR A 251 8.63 -12.64 0.76
N ALA A 252 9.55 -11.85 0.19
CA ALA A 252 10.33 -12.28 -0.96
C ALA A 252 11.15 -13.56 -0.68
N HIS A 253 11.77 -13.66 0.51
CA HIS A 253 12.48 -14.86 0.93
C HIS A 253 11.55 -16.05 1.15
N GLU A 254 10.41 -15.86 1.82
CA GLU A 254 9.40 -16.91 2.01
C GLU A 254 8.94 -17.48 0.65
N ILE A 255 8.67 -16.62 -0.33
CA ILE A 255 8.27 -17.05 -1.68
C ILE A 255 9.37 -17.89 -2.35
N ILE A 256 10.64 -17.50 -2.20
CA ILE A 256 11.76 -18.25 -2.78
C ILE A 256 11.90 -19.62 -2.11
N LEU A 257 11.69 -19.71 -0.79
CA LEU A 257 11.72 -20.97 -0.05
C LEU A 257 10.58 -21.90 -0.49
N ILE A 258 9.34 -21.40 -0.55
CA ILE A 258 8.19 -22.20 -1.01
C ILE A 258 8.41 -22.68 -2.45
N ARG A 259 9.02 -21.86 -3.32
CA ARG A 259 9.37 -22.31 -4.68
C ARG A 259 10.36 -23.48 -4.71
N ALA A 260 11.17 -23.69 -3.68
CA ALA A 260 12.06 -24.86 -3.62
C ALA A 260 11.29 -26.16 -3.33
N GLU A 261 10.09 -26.07 -2.73
CA GLU A 261 9.21 -27.20 -2.41
C GLU A 261 8.45 -27.76 -3.64
N ILE A 262 8.58 -27.14 -4.82
CA ILE A 262 7.93 -27.61 -6.06
C ILE A 262 8.25 -29.09 -6.38
N VAL A 263 9.40 -29.59 -5.94
CA VAL A 263 9.85 -30.96 -6.21
C VAL A 263 8.98 -32.02 -5.53
N SER A 264 8.19 -31.66 -4.51
CA SER A 264 7.39 -32.61 -3.72
C SER A 264 5.89 -32.65 -4.07
N ILE A 265 5.48 -32.13 -5.24
CA ILE A 265 4.07 -32.12 -5.66
C ILE A 265 3.79 -33.36 -6.52
N GLU A 266 3.22 -34.42 -5.94
CA GLU A 266 2.97 -35.69 -6.64
C GLU A 266 1.48 -35.85 -7.03
N ASN A 267 0.57 -35.43 -6.16
CA ASN A 267 -0.88 -35.59 -6.35
C ASN A 267 -1.65 -34.25 -6.24
N ASP A 268 -2.98 -34.28 -6.43
CA ASP A 268 -3.83 -33.07 -6.36
C ASP A 268 -3.92 -32.46 -4.96
N ALA A 269 -3.81 -33.27 -3.89
CA ALA A 269 -3.80 -32.78 -2.51
C ALA A 269 -2.50 -32.04 -2.20
N ASP A 270 -1.33 -32.59 -2.61
CA ASP A 270 -0.05 -31.89 -2.45
C ASP A 270 -0.05 -30.56 -3.23
N PHE A 271 -0.69 -30.55 -4.41
CA PHE A 271 -0.84 -29.33 -5.20
C PHE A 271 -1.74 -28.32 -4.48
N SER A 272 -2.87 -28.76 -3.92
CA SER A 272 -3.77 -27.94 -3.11
C SER A 272 -3.02 -27.31 -1.93
N ASP A 273 -2.29 -28.10 -1.15
CA ASP A 273 -1.48 -27.66 0.00
C ASP A 273 -0.40 -26.66 -0.41
N PHE A 274 0.29 -26.91 -1.53
CA PHE A 274 1.28 -25.99 -2.07
C PHE A 274 0.67 -24.62 -2.42
N ILE A 275 -0.51 -24.60 -3.05
CA ILE A 275 -1.22 -23.35 -3.38
C ILE A 275 -1.64 -22.62 -2.10
N ILE A 276 -2.15 -23.35 -1.10
CA ILE A 276 -2.53 -22.77 0.20
C ILE A 276 -1.31 -22.13 0.87
N ASN A 277 -0.17 -22.83 0.90
CA ASN A 277 1.07 -22.31 1.50
C ASN A 277 1.56 -21.04 0.79
N CYS A 278 1.54 -21.04 -0.55
CA CYS A 278 1.87 -19.84 -1.35
C CYS A 278 0.96 -18.66 -1.01
N GLU A 279 -0.36 -18.85 -1.07
CA GLU A 279 -1.32 -17.77 -0.85
C GLU A 279 -1.34 -17.28 0.62
N ASN A 280 -1.10 -18.17 1.58
CA ASN A 280 -0.92 -17.81 2.99
C ASN A 280 0.33 -16.95 3.20
N ALA A 281 1.45 -17.28 2.55
CA ALA A 281 2.66 -16.46 2.61
C ALA A 281 2.44 -15.07 2.00
N PHE A 282 1.73 -14.97 0.86
CA PHE A 282 1.35 -13.68 0.29
C PHE A 282 0.45 -12.88 1.23
N SER A 283 -0.50 -13.54 1.90
CA SER A 283 -1.45 -12.89 2.79
C SER A 283 -0.84 -12.44 4.12
N ARG A 284 0.18 -13.16 4.62
CA ARG A 284 0.82 -12.89 5.92
C ARG A 284 1.46 -11.50 5.99
N GLU A 285 2.00 -11.00 4.88
CA GLU A 285 2.51 -9.63 4.77
C GLU A 285 1.41 -8.60 5.11
N HIS A 286 0.22 -8.78 4.52
CA HIS A 286 -0.91 -7.89 4.70
C HIS A 286 -1.50 -7.99 6.12
N THR A 287 -1.56 -9.20 6.70
CA THR A 287 -2.02 -9.39 8.09
C THR A 287 -1.05 -8.78 9.10
N GLN A 288 0.26 -8.98 8.94
CA GLN A 288 1.27 -8.36 9.82
C GLN A 288 1.22 -6.83 9.73
N TRP A 289 0.98 -6.30 8.54
CA TRP A 289 0.84 -4.85 8.34
C TRP A 289 -0.40 -4.28 9.02
N PHE A 290 -1.53 -5.02 9.00
CA PHE A 290 -2.75 -4.65 9.71
C PHE A 290 -2.60 -4.71 11.24
N ALA A 291 -1.98 -5.78 11.76
CA ALA A 291 -1.74 -5.94 13.20
C ALA A 291 -0.93 -4.78 13.80
N ARG A 292 0.13 -4.35 13.11
CA ARG A 292 0.96 -3.20 13.53
C ARG A 292 0.20 -1.86 13.59
N LYS A 293 -0.92 -1.74 12.87
CA LYS A 293 -1.76 -0.53 12.92
C LYS A 293 -2.63 -0.49 14.18
N ILE A 294 -3.08 -1.65 14.66
CA ILE A 294 -3.91 -1.74 15.87
C ILE A 294 -3.10 -1.43 17.13
N GLU A 295 -1.80 -1.71 17.10
CA GLU A 295 -0.87 -1.46 18.21
C GLU A 295 -0.36 0.00 18.31
N GLN A 296 -0.72 0.87 17.36
CA GLN A 296 -0.31 2.29 17.30
C GLN A 296 -1.48 3.24 17.56
#